data_AF-A0A2L1UYU9-F1
#
_entry.id   AF-A0A2L1UYU9-F1
#
_cell.length_a   1.000
_cell.length_b   1.000
_cell.length_c   1.000
_cell.angle_alpha   90.00
_cell.angle_beta   90.00
_cell.angle_gamma   90.00
#
_symmetry.space_group_name_H-M   'P 1'
#
loop_
_entity.id
_entity.type
_entity.pdbx_description
1 polymer ?
#
loop_
_entity_poly.entity_id
_entity_poly.type
_entity_poly.pdbx_seq_one_letter_code
_entity_poly.pdbx_strand_id
1 'polypeptide(L)'
;MHTHNVNIKTAARKTPERYSQVKFLAVIAEQQSFLMRLVNLWNLQLPQEEQEEEVSMLLMQLAENVLLHGVLDWSPKKPLISWDIACFWIQGQKFALSLYEQGGARAVDYARKDLADSLAHEKYYRNREREDLHA
;
A
#
# COMPACT_ATOMS: atom_id res chain seq x y z
N MET A 1 10.29 -10.62 -59.97
CA MET A 1 10.41 -9.46 -59.06
C MET A 1 9.84 -9.86 -57.71
N HIS A 2 10.66 -9.76 -56.67
CA HIS A 2 10.30 -10.11 -55.29
C HIS A 2 9.41 -9.04 -54.66
N THR A 3 8.25 -9.43 -54.12
CA THR A 3 7.50 -8.61 -53.17
C THR A 3 7.85 -9.04 -51.75
N HIS A 4 8.31 -8.06 -50.97
CA HIS A 4 8.84 -8.23 -49.64
C HIS A 4 7.75 -8.63 -48.64
N ASN A 5 8.00 -9.71 -47.87
CA ASN A 5 7.28 -9.99 -46.64
C ASN A 5 7.71 -8.96 -45.59
N VAL A 6 6.88 -7.94 -45.38
CA VAL A 6 7.08 -6.98 -44.28
C VAL A 6 6.65 -7.66 -42.99
N ASN A 7 7.63 -8.15 -42.24
CA ASN A 7 7.45 -8.72 -40.92
C ASN A 7 7.14 -7.58 -39.93
N ILE A 8 5.86 -7.23 -39.80
CA ILE A 8 5.39 -6.25 -38.82
C ILE A 8 5.61 -6.86 -37.43
N LYS A 9 6.70 -6.43 -36.77
CA LYS A 9 6.94 -6.69 -35.35
C LYS A 9 5.85 -5.98 -34.55
N THR A 10 4.78 -6.69 -34.22
CA THR A 10 3.73 -6.22 -33.32
C THR A 10 4.33 -6.09 -31.93
N ALA A 11 4.80 -4.89 -31.59
CA ALA A 11 5.04 -4.52 -30.20
C ALA A 11 3.69 -4.59 -29.48
N ALA A 12 3.50 -5.63 -28.67
CA ALA A 12 2.26 -5.86 -27.95
C ALA A 12 1.96 -4.68 -27.01
N ARG A 13 1.02 -3.82 -27.40
CA ARG A 13 0.39 -2.85 -26.50
C ARG A 13 -0.26 -3.65 -25.36
N LYS A 14 0.31 -3.59 -24.16
CA LYS A 14 -0.27 -4.23 -22.97
C LYS A 14 -1.67 -3.66 -22.78
N THR A 15 -2.68 -4.52 -22.71
CA THR A 15 -4.07 -4.11 -22.46
C THR A 15 -4.17 -3.47 -21.05
N PRO A 16 -5.11 -2.52 -20.82
CA PRO A 16 -5.25 -1.82 -19.55
C PRO A 16 -5.42 -2.76 -18.34
N GLU A 17 -6.15 -3.86 -18.52
CA GLU A 17 -6.35 -4.91 -17.51
C GLU A 17 -5.02 -5.56 -17.11
N ARG A 18 -4.19 -5.93 -18.08
CA ARG A 18 -2.87 -6.51 -17.84
C ARG A 18 -1.92 -5.52 -17.16
N TYR A 19 -2.04 -4.23 -17.45
CA TYR A 19 -1.29 -3.18 -16.77
C TYR A 19 -1.72 -3.04 -15.30
N SER A 20 -3.03 -3.03 -15.03
CA SER A 20 -3.57 -2.95 -13.66
C SER A 20 -3.16 -4.15 -12.80
N GLN A 21 -3.17 -5.36 -13.36
CA GLN A 21 -2.70 -6.57 -12.67
C GLN A 21 -1.20 -6.51 -12.35
N VAL A 22 -0.37 -6.04 -13.30
CA VAL A 22 1.07 -5.89 -13.06
C VAL A 22 1.34 -4.89 -11.94
N LYS A 23 0.60 -3.76 -11.91
CA LYS A 23 0.73 -2.78 -10.83
C LYS A 23 0.31 -3.37 -9.48
N PHE A 24 -0.79 -4.10 -9.43
CA PHE A 24 -1.26 -4.74 -8.20
C PHE A 24 -0.25 -5.76 -7.64
N LEU A 25 0.29 -6.62 -8.51
CA LEU A 25 1.34 -7.57 -8.11
C LEU A 25 2.62 -6.88 -7.63
N ALA A 26 3.00 -5.74 -8.24
CA ALA A 26 4.14 -4.96 -7.80
C ALA A 26 3.92 -4.40 -6.38
N VAL A 27 2.71 -3.92 -6.06
CA VAL A 27 2.36 -3.45 -4.72
C VAL A 27 2.42 -4.59 -3.70
N ILE A 28 1.98 -5.80 -4.05
CA ILE A 28 2.12 -6.96 -3.16
C ILE A 28 3.59 -7.27 -2.89
N ALA A 29 4.45 -7.25 -3.92
CA ALA A 29 5.88 -7.47 -3.75
C ALA A 29 6.53 -6.38 -2.86
N GLU A 30 6.09 -5.14 -2.98
CA GLU A 30 6.54 -4.04 -2.14
C GLU A 30 6.08 -4.20 -0.68
N GLN A 31 4.81 -4.54 -0.45
CA GLN A 31 4.27 -4.89 0.87
C GLN A 31 5.08 -6.02 1.54
N GLN A 32 5.42 -7.06 0.79
CA GLN A 32 6.30 -8.13 1.27
C GLN A 32 7.69 -7.62 1.65
N SER A 33 8.28 -6.75 0.82
CA SER A 33 9.60 -6.15 1.07
C SER A 33 9.60 -5.32 2.36
N PHE A 34 8.61 -4.44 2.56
CA PHE A 34 8.48 -3.64 3.77
C PHE A 34 8.29 -4.50 5.01
N LEU A 35 7.42 -5.53 4.93
CA LEU A 35 7.21 -6.45 6.04
C LEU A 35 8.50 -7.21 6.40
N MET A 36 9.24 -7.69 5.40
CA MET A 36 10.52 -8.37 5.60
C MET A 36 11.56 -7.45 6.22
N ARG A 37 11.65 -6.19 5.76
CA ARG A 37 12.56 -5.21 6.36
C ARG A 37 12.18 -4.96 7.82
N LEU A 38 10.89 -4.78 8.12
CA LEU A 38 10.39 -4.56 9.48
C LEU A 38 10.73 -5.74 10.39
N VAL A 39 10.61 -6.98 9.93
CA VAL A 39 10.96 -8.17 10.74
C VAL A 39 12.47 -8.33 10.93
N ASN A 40 13.29 -7.68 10.10
CA ASN A 40 14.75 -7.81 10.16
C ASN A 40 15.46 -6.60 10.79
N LEU A 41 14.77 -5.50 11.10
CA LEU A 41 15.40 -4.30 11.69
C LEU A 41 16.16 -4.60 13.00
N TRP A 42 15.65 -5.50 13.84
CA TRP A 42 16.32 -5.89 15.08
C TRP A 42 17.73 -6.46 14.85
N ASN A 43 17.98 -7.08 13.69
CA ASN A 43 19.31 -7.62 13.34
C ASN A 43 20.34 -6.53 13.04
N LEU A 44 19.91 -5.30 12.75
CA LEU A 44 20.80 -4.19 12.39
C LEU A 44 21.43 -3.51 13.61
N GLN A 45 20.95 -3.82 14.82
CA GLN A 45 21.46 -3.25 16.08
C GLN A 45 21.57 -1.71 16.06
N LEU A 46 20.57 -1.07 15.44
CA LEU A 46 20.50 0.39 15.37
C LEU A 46 20.36 1.02 16.77
N PRO A 47 20.81 2.27 16.94
CA PRO A 47 20.40 3.09 18.07
C PRO A 47 18.87 3.10 18.23
N GLN A 48 18.38 3.18 19.46
CA GLN A 48 16.95 3.08 19.75
C GLN A 48 16.11 4.11 18.97
N GLU A 49 16.57 5.36 18.90
CA GLU A 49 15.86 6.43 18.18
C GLU A 49 15.72 6.12 16.68
N GLU A 50 16.82 5.71 16.03
CA GLU A 50 16.82 5.30 14.63
C GLU A 50 15.94 4.07 14.38
N GLN A 51 15.94 3.10 15.30
CA GLN A 51 15.07 1.93 15.22
C GLN A 51 13.59 2.34 15.30
N GLU A 52 13.23 3.23 16.23
CA GLU A 52 11.85 3.69 16.40
C GLU A 52 11.35 4.46 15.17
N GLU A 53 12.20 5.29 14.58
CA GLU A 53 11.92 6.02 13.34
C GLU A 53 11.70 5.05 12.16
N GLU A 54 12.60 4.07 12.00
CA GLU A 54 12.52 3.07 10.93
C GLU A 54 11.28 2.17 11.05
N VAL A 55 10.94 1.74 12.26
CA VAL A 55 9.70 0.98 12.52
C VAL A 55 8.48 1.81 12.13
N SER A 56 8.45 3.09 12.53
CA SER A 56 7.35 4.00 12.20
C SER A 56 7.21 4.22 10.70
N MET A 57 8.33 4.47 10.01
CA MET A 57 8.36 4.66 8.56
C MET A 57 7.84 3.42 7.82
N LEU A 58 8.32 2.22 8.17
CA LEU A 58 7.89 0.99 7.49
C LEU A 58 6.40 0.71 7.71
N LEU A 59 5.89 0.94 8.92
CA LEU A 59 4.46 0.82 9.21
C LEU A 59 3.63 1.81 8.38
N MET A 60 4.09 3.06 8.26
CA MET A 60 3.44 4.07 7.44
C MET A 60 3.44 3.69 5.95
N GLN A 61 4.55 3.14 5.42
CA GLN A 61 4.63 2.69 4.02
C GLN A 61 3.67 1.52 3.72
N LEU A 62 3.54 0.57 4.64
CA LEU A 62 2.54 -0.50 4.54
C LEU A 62 1.11 0.08 4.51
N ALA A 63 0.83 1.07 5.36
CA ALA A 63 -0.47 1.74 5.45
C ALA A 63 -0.78 2.62 4.22
N GLU A 64 0.20 3.35 3.70
CA GLU A 64 0.08 4.16 2.49
C GLU A 64 -0.31 3.30 1.29
N ASN A 65 0.31 2.12 1.14
CA ASN A 65 -0.08 1.19 0.10
C ASN A 65 -1.52 0.66 0.27
N VAL A 66 -2.03 0.54 1.51
CA VAL A 66 -3.47 0.24 1.73
C VAL A 66 -4.34 1.37 1.24
N LEU A 67 -3.99 2.63 1.51
CA LEU A 67 -4.74 3.81 1.08
C LEU A 67 -4.75 3.96 -0.45
N LEU A 68 -3.58 3.94 -1.07
CA LEU A 68 -3.39 4.27 -2.48
C LEU A 68 -3.77 3.13 -3.43
N HIS A 69 -3.60 1.89 -2.98
CA HIS A 69 -3.70 0.70 -3.85
C HIS A 69 -4.61 -0.39 -3.28
N GLY A 70 -4.92 -0.33 -1.99
CA GLY A 70 -5.78 -1.30 -1.31
C GLY A 70 -7.27 -0.99 -1.41
N VAL A 71 -7.69 0.26 -1.63
CA VAL A 71 -9.13 0.59 -1.67
C VAL A 71 -9.76 0.17 -3.01
N LEU A 72 -10.70 -0.75 -2.94
CA LEU A 72 -11.43 -1.31 -4.09
C LEU A 72 -12.71 -0.52 -4.42
N ASP A 73 -13.39 0.01 -3.41
CA ASP A 73 -14.62 0.77 -3.58
C ASP A 73 -14.82 1.80 -2.45
N TRP A 74 -15.13 3.04 -2.82
CA TRP A 74 -15.38 4.15 -1.91
C TRP A 74 -16.87 4.40 -1.63
N SER A 75 -17.76 3.71 -2.34
CA SER A 75 -19.21 3.90 -2.29
C SER A 75 -19.86 3.51 -0.96
N PRO A 76 -19.51 2.38 -0.31
CA PRO A 76 -20.10 2.00 0.98
C PRO A 76 -19.65 2.95 2.10
N LYS A 77 -20.37 3.01 3.24
CA LYS A 77 -20.05 3.91 4.37
C LYS A 77 -18.58 3.79 4.84
N LYS A 78 -18.03 2.59 4.86
CA LYS A 78 -16.59 2.35 5.03
C LYS A 78 -16.02 1.86 3.70
N PRO A 79 -14.84 2.34 3.26
CA PRO A 79 -14.25 1.86 2.02
C PRO A 79 -14.04 0.34 2.04
N LEU A 80 -14.28 -0.30 0.90
CA LEU A 80 -13.95 -1.71 0.70
C LEU A 80 -12.45 -1.81 0.42
N ILE A 81 -11.74 -2.61 1.21
CA ILE A 81 -10.28 -2.73 1.15
C ILE A 81 -9.90 -4.16 0.74
N SER A 82 -8.96 -4.28 -0.18
CA SER A 82 -8.35 -5.53 -0.61
C SER A 82 -7.59 -6.20 0.53
N TRP A 83 -7.97 -7.44 0.84
CA TRP A 83 -7.28 -8.25 1.83
C TRP A 83 -5.84 -8.56 1.43
N ASP A 84 -5.58 -8.80 0.14
CA ASP A 84 -4.26 -9.16 -0.38
C ASP A 84 -3.20 -8.09 -0.10
N ILE A 85 -3.60 -6.84 0.08
CA ILE A 85 -2.72 -5.73 0.48
C ILE A 85 -2.80 -5.51 2.00
N ALA A 86 -4.02 -5.43 2.56
CA ALA A 86 -4.22 -5.10 3.98
C ALA A 86 -3.66 -6.15 4.94
N CYS A 87 -3.54 -7.41 4.52
CA CYS A 87 -2.99 -8.47 5.37
C CYS A 87 -1.53 -8.22 5.78
N PHE A 88 -0.73 -7.57 4.92
CA PHE A 88 0.66 -7.20 5.23
C PHE A 88 0.72 -6.08 6.26
N TRP A 89 -0.16 -5.09 6.13
CA TRP A 89 -0.29 -4.02 7.11
C TRP A 89 -0.68 -4.56 8.50
N ILE A 90 -1.65 -5.47 8.55
CA ILE A 90 -2.07 -6.12 9.81
C ILE A 90 -0.94 -6.97 10.41
N GLN A 91 -0.18 -7.69 9.59
CA GLN A 91 0.98 -8.45 10.05
C GLN A 91 2.10 -7.54 10.56
N GLY A 92 2.38 -6.43 9.87
CA GLY A 92 3.37 -5.44 10.28
C GLY A 92 3.08 -4.90 11.68
N GLN A 93 1.82 -4.57 11.97
CA GLN A 93 1.43 -4.14 13.33
C GLN A 93 1.73 -5.22 14.38
N LYS A 94 1.41 -6.49 14.09
CA LYS A 94 1.69 -7.59 15.02
C LYS A 94 3.19 -7.73 15.30
N PHE A 95 4.01 -7.69 14.25
CA PHE A 95 5.46 -7.76 14.42
C PHE A 95 6.00 -6.57 15.18
N ALA A 96 5.55 -5.36 14.88
CA ALA A 96 5.99 -4.17 15.59
C ALA A 96 5.70 -4.24 17.09
N LEU A 97 4.48 -4.66 17.46
CA LEU A 97 4.09 -4.87 18.85
C LEU A 97 4.92 -5.96 19.54
N SER A 98 5.31 -7.01 18.81
CA SER A 98 6.06 -8.13 19.39
C SER A 98 7.57 -7.90 19.49
N LEU A 99 8.16 -7.11 18.59
CA LEU A 99 9.61 -6.99 18.43
C LEU A 99 10.20 -5.70 18.99
N TYR A 100 9.41 -4.61 19.03
CA TYR A 100 9.92 -3.26 19.30
C TYR A 100 9.27 -2.59 20.52
N GLU A 101 8.65 -3.39 21.40
CA GLU A 101 8.09 -2.96 22.69
C GLU A 101 7.26 -1.66 22.59
N GLN A 102 7.59 -0.65 23.41
CA GLN A 102 6.88 0.63 23.46
C GLN A 102 7.10 1.47 22.19
N GLY A 103 8.25 1.35 21.53
CA GLY A 103 8.50 1.98 20.24
C GLY A 103 7.53 1.46 19.18
N GLY A 104 7.39 0.14 19.10
CA GLY A 104 6.44 -0.53 18.21
C GLY A 104 4.99 -0.17 18.50
N ALA A 105 4.58 -0.09 19.77
CA ALA A 105 3.23 0.31 20.14
C ALA A 105 2.89 1.74 19.69
N ARG A 106 3.79 2.70 19.94
CA ARG A 106 3.61 4.10 19.49
C ARG A 106 3.52 4.20 17.97
N ALA A 107 4.38 3.48 17.27
CA ALA A 107 4.40 3.45 15.81
C ALA A 107 3.10 2.89 15.22
N VAL A 108 2.55 1.81 15.82
CA VAL A 108 1.27 1.22 15.41
C VAL A 108 0.11 2.18 15.66
N ASP A 109 0.05 2.82 16.83
CA ASP A 109 -1.02 3.76 17.15
C ASP A 109 -1.01 4.97 16.22
N TYR A 110 0.17 5.52 15.95
CA TYR A 110 0.35 6.62 15.00
C TYR A 110 -0.15 6.24 13.60
N ALA A 111 0.38 5.15 13.03
CA ALA A 111 0.04 4.75 11.66
C ALA A 111 -1.42 4.31 11.50
N ARG A 112 -2.04 3.75 12.55
CA ARG A 112 -3.50 3.47 12.55
C ARG A 112 -4.33 4.74 12.47
N LYS A 113 -3.97 5.73 13.28
CA LYS A 113 -4.68 7.01 13.31
C LYS A 113 -4.54 7.72 11.97
N ASP A 114 -3.30 7.81 11.46
CA ASP A 114 -3.01 8.45 10.18
C ASP A 114 -3.78 7.81 9.02
N LEU A 115 -3.79 6.48 8.92
CA LEU A 115 -4.55 5.78 7.89
C LEU A 115 -6.05 6.01 8.02
N ALA A 116 -6.58 5.98 9.25
CA ALA A 116 -8.01 6.22 9.48
C ALA A 116 -8.42 7.64 9.09
N ASP A 117 -7.62 8.64 9.48
CA ASP A 117 -7.85 10.05 9.16
C ASP A 117 -7.75 10.27 7.64
N SER A 118 -6.75 9.69 6.99
CA SER A 118 -6.56 9.77 5.53
C SER A 118 -7.70 9.12 4.74
N LEU A 119 -8.16 7.93 5.16
CA LEU A 119 -9.33 7.28 4.55
C LEU A 119 -10.61 8.13 4.72
N ALA A 120 -10.80 8.75 5.88
CA ALA A 120 -11.93 9.63 6.13
C ALA A 120 -11.87 10.89 5.26
N HIS A 121 -10.68 11.48 5.13
CA HIS A 121 -10.41 12.65 4.31
C HIS A 121 -10.70 12.37 2.83
N GLU A 122 -10.09 11.33 2.26
CA GLU A 122 -10.30 10.93 0.86
C GLU A 122 -11.77 10.64 0.55
N LYS A 123 -12.46 9.96 1.47
CA LYS A 123 -13.89 9.69 1.31
C LYS A 123 -14.72 10.96 1.25
N TYR A 124 -14.41 11.95 2.09
CA TYR A 124 -15.13 13.22 2.12
C TYR A 124 -15.06 13.94 0.76
N TYR A 125 -13.88 14.06 0.16
CA TYR A 125 -13.75 14.71 -1.16
C TYR A 125 -14.48 13.95 -2.26
N ARG A 126 -14.33 12.62 -2.30
CA ARG A 126 -15.02 11.77 -3.29
C ARG A 126 -16.54 11.82 -3.18
N ASN A 127 -17.08 12.16 -2.02
CA ASN A 127 -18.51 12.35 -1.85
C ASN A 127 -18.94 13.74 -2.35
N ARG A 128 -18.19 14.80 -2.01
CA ARG A 128 -18.47 16.15 -2.54
C ARG A 128 -18.42 16.20 -4.07
N GLU A 129 -17.40 15.60 -4.67
CA GLU A 129 -17.27 15.54 -6.14
C GLU A 129 -18.48 14.86 -6.80
N ARG A 130 -19.05 13.83 -6.15
CA ARG A 130 -20.26 13.16 -6.63
C ARG A 130 -21.51 14.01 -6.48
N GLU A 131 -21.63 14.77 -5.40
CA GLU A 131 -22.74 15.71 -5.19
C GLU A 131 -22.70 16.84 -6.23
N ASP A 132 -21.53 17.41 -6.51
CA ASP A 132 -21.35 18.48 -7.50
C ASP A 132 -21.63 18.02 -8.95
N LEU A 133 -21.40 16.74 -9.27
CA LEU A 133 -21.73 16.15 -10.59
C LEU A 133 -23.23 15.88 -10.79
N HIS A 134 -24.02 15.87 -9.70
CA HIS A 134 -25.45 15.57 -9.72
C HIS A 134 -26.34 16.78 -9.38
N ALA A 135 -25.73 17.95 -9.14
CA ALA A 135 -26.39 19.24 -8.93
C ALA A 135 -26.56 20.01 -10.26
#